data_AF-A0A7Y5FTC8-F1
#
_entry.id   AF-A0A7Y5FTC8-F1
#
_cell.length_a   1.000
_cell.length_b   1.000
_cell.length_c   1.000
_cell.angle_alpha   90.00
_cell.angle_beta   90.00
_cell.angle_gamma   90.00
#
_symmetry.space_group_name_H-M   'P 1'
#
loop_
_entity.id
_entity.type
_entity.pdbx_description
1 polymer ?
#
loop_
_entity_poly.entity_id
_entity_poly.type
_entity_poly.pdbx_seq_one_letter_code
_entity_poly.pdbx_strand_id
1 'polypeptide(L)'
;MKRVFLFTICFFLLCSPLSAQKRYTGQTIAEIFALPENEINLGIACLVLAKDAYPSINIPFFDYALDYMADRINALMQGNTDPLARIGMMNTYLYRAGWWNDSLTFTYDLDDLEAKKKENQFLNAYLATKKGSCITMPMLHLVLADRLGWPIQAAVSPQHFFCRYIDDKLKENNIEATLGGGYLSNERYISDAAIPEKALKNGVYLRTLSKKEYLGVLLLNNARHFHEREDSLAKAIYYTQLAISLDSTLSAGHWNLGNLYFLVAKKLEKEMAAQAQLAHQAYEIDMAVMRNAVQPSPPMAPQHPVQGIVNLPEPPQPSLWPPSMKPPSLFPRASPPSAQPVNPAVQNNPYVAQSQADLQYELMMLQRKYVPAIQEAMARSEWHRLKAEELGIVLKLPDEFYLKQTRSIEEFKRTGEY
;
A
#
# COMPACT_ATOMS: atom_id res chain seq x y z
N MET A 1 45.80 -48.23 -41.39
CA MET A 1 44.72 -47.77 -40.49
C MET A 1 45.35 -47.17 -39.24
N LYS A 2 45.33 -45.84 -39.09
CA LYS A 2 45.66 -45.14 -37.83
C LYS A 2 44.58 -44.09 -37.62
N ARG A 3 43.74 -44.26 -36.60
CA ARG A 3 42.72 -43.30 -36.18
C ARG A 3 43.39 -42.28 -35.26
N VAL A 4 43.44 -41.02 -35.68
CA VAL A 4 43.80 -39.90 -34.81
C VAL A 4 42.51 -39.39 -34.18
N PHE A 5 42.41 -39.49 -32.86
CA PHE A 5 41.30 -38.95 -32.08
C PHE A 5 41.46 -37.43 -31.98
N LEU A 6 40.51 -36.69 -32.53
CA LEU A 6 40.41 -35.24 -32.35
C LEU A 6 39.71 -34.99 -31.00
N PHE A 7 40.46 -34.56 -29.99
CA PHE A 7 39.90 -34.09 -28.73
C PHE A 7 39.35 -32.67 -28.94
N THR A 8 38.04 -32.54 -29.11
CA THR A 8 37.37 -31.24 -29.04
C THR A 8 37.27 -30.84 -27.57
N ILE A 9 38.14 -29.93 -27.15
CA ILE A 9 38.04 -29.27 -25.85
C ILE A 9 36.85 -28.30 -25.93
N CYS A 10 35.68 -28.74 -25.45
CA CYS A 10 34.57 -27.83 -25.16
C CYS A 10 34.95 -26.99 -23.94
N PHE A 11 35.42 -25.77 -24.20
CA PHE A 11 35.44 -24.71 -23.19
C PHE A 11 33.98 -24.40 -22.82
N PHE A 12 33.48 -24.99 -21.74
CA PHE A 12 32.32 -24.43 -21.04
C PHE A 12 32.79 -23.10 -20.43
N LEU A 13 32.60 -22.02 -21.19
CA LEU A 13 32.58 -20.68 -20.62
C LEU A 13 31.46 -20.67 -19.58
N LEU A 14 31.83 -20.80 -18.30
CA LEU A 14 31.03 -20.34 -17.16
C LEU A 14 30.92 -18.81 -17.28
N CYS A 15 30.15 -18.36 -18.27
CA CYS A 15 29.69 -17.00 -18.34
C CYS A 15 28.58 -16.92 -17.29
N SER A 16 28.95 -16.61 -16.04
CA SER A 16 27.98 -16.05 -15.10
C SER A 16 27.28 -14.93 -15.87
N PRO A 17 25.94 -14.92 -16.01
CA PRO A 17 25.29 -13.80 -16.65
C PRO A 17 25.62 -12.57 -15.79
N LEU A 18 26.55 -11.75 -16.28
CA LEU A 18 26.76 -10.42 -15.77
C LEU A 18 25.40 -9.74 -15.92
N SER A 19 24.66 -9.55 -14.82
CA SER A 19 23.47 -8.71 -14.83
C SER A 19 23.86 -7.37 -15.45
N ALA A 20 23.11 -6.93 -16.46
CA ALA A 20 23.33 -5.63 -17.11
C ALA A 20 23.16 -4.46 -16.12
N GLN A 21 22.47 -4.68 -15.01
CA GLN A 21 22.24 -3.72 -13.94
C GLN A 21 23.18 -3.94 -12.74
N LYS A 22 24.49 -3.82 -12.95
CA LYS A 22 25.46 -3.91 -11.83
C LYS A 22 25.38 -2.73 -10.85
N ARG A 23 24.91 -1.57 -11.31
CA ARG A 23 24.93 -0.31 -10.54
C ARG A 23 23.69 0.52 -10.79
N TYR A 24 23.38 1.39 -9.83
CA TYR A 24 22.39 2.43 -10.03
C TYR A 24 22.95 3.56 -10.91
N THR A 25 22.27 3.86 -12.00
CA THR A 25 22.68 4.84 -13.03
C THR A 25 21.61 5.92 -13.30
N GLY A 26 20.51 5.92 -12.54
CA GLY A 26 19.40 6.85 -12.75
C GLY A 26 18.07 6.18 -13.10
N GLN A 27 18.06 4.86 -13.27
CA GLN A 27 16.88 4.13 -13.72
C GLN A 27 15.64 4.32 -12.83
N THR A 28 14.49 4.38 -13.48
CA THR A 28 13.14 4.40 -12.93
C THR A 28 12.64 2.98 -12.68
N ILE A 29 11.56 2.84 -11.89
CA ILE A 29 10.95 1.54 -11.64
C ILE A 29 10.38 0.90 -12.93
N ALA A 30 9.87 1.71 -13.86
CA ALA A 30 9.35 1.23 -15.14
C ALA A 30 10.47 0.62 -16.01
N GLU A 31 11.63 1.26 -16.07
CA GLU A 31 12.81 0.73 -16.77
C GLU A 31 13.30 -0.57 -16.13
N ILE A 32 13.23 -0.70 -14.80
CA ILE A 32 13.56 -1.96 -14.11
C ILE A 32 12.58 -3.08 -14.49
N PHE A 33 11.28 -2.80 -14.51
CA PHE A 33 10.28 -3.82 -14.88
C PHE A 33 10.36 -4.25 -16.35
N ALA A 34 10.94 -3.43 -17.22
CA ALA A 34 11.20 -3.80 -18.61
C ALA A 34 12.36 -4.81 -18.76
N LEU A 35 13.22 -4.97 -17.76
CA LEU A 35 14.33 -5.92 -17.80
C LEU A 35 13.86 -7.38 -17.72
N PRO A 36 14.62 -8.34 -18.29
CA PRO A 36 14.48 -9.76 -17.97
C PRO A 36 14.68 -10.05 -16.48
N GLU A 37 14.00 -11.08 -15.94
CA GLU A 37 14.08 -11.49 -14.52
C GLU A 37 15.51 -11.65 -13.99
N ASN A 38 16.37 -12.29 -14.77
CA ASN A 38 17.78 -12.54 -14.42
C ASN A 38 18.66 -11.28 -14.47
N GLU A 39 18.17 -10.19 -15.07
CA GLU A 39 18.90 -8.92 -15.15
C GLU A 39 18.47 -7.91 -14.07
N ILE A 40 17.32 -8.10 -13.44
CA ILE A 40 16.85 -7.22 -12.34
C ILE A 40 17.77 -7.36 -11.14
N ASN A 41 18.38 -6.25 -10.71
CA ASN A 41 19.04 -6.15 -9.41
C ASN A 41 18.01 -5.79 -8.34
N LEU A 42 17.74 -6.74 -7.44
CA LEU A 42 16.65 -6.58 -6.48
C LEU A 42 16.91 -5.45 -5.48
N GLY A 43 18.16 -5.28 -5.03
CA GLY A 43 18.54 -4.22 -4.10
C GLY A 43 18.31 -2.83 -4.69
N ILE A 44 18.74 -2.62 -5.93
CA ILE A 44 18.50 -1.38 -6.67
C ILE A 44 17.00 -1.13 -6.84
N ALA A 45 16.23 -2.15 -7.23
CA ALA A 45 14.78 -2.02 -7.40
C ALA A 45 14.09 -1.57 -6.10
N CYS A 46 14.43 -2.19 -4.96
CA CYS A 46 13.92 -1.80 -3.64
C CYS A 46 14.31 -0.35 -3.27
N LEU A 47 15.55 0.08 -3.56
CA LEU A 47 16.00 1.45 -3.30
C LEU A 47 15.36 2.49 -4.23
N VAL A 48 15.06 2.13 -5.48
CA VAL A 48 14.31 2.98 -6.42
C VAL A 48 12.87 3.15 -5.94
N LEU A 49 12.21 2.08 -5.48
CA LEU A 49 10.89 2.18 -4.85
C LEU A 49 10.91 3.08 -3.61
N ALA A 50 11.99 3.05 -2.82
CA ALA A 50 12.11 3.89 -1.64
C ALA A 50 12.13 5.41 -1.93
N LYS A 51 12.45 5.84 -3.17
CA LYS A 51 12.42 7.26 -3.56
C LYS A 51 11.07 7.91 -3.37
N ASP A 52 9.98 7.15 -3.44
CA ASP A 52 8.63 7.68 -3.22
C ASP A 52 8.45 8.25 -1.82
N ALA A 53 9.00 7.57 -0.81
CA ALA A 53 8.97 8.02 0.59
C ALA A 53 10.21 8.85 0.98
N TYR A 54 11.33 8.65 0.27
CA TYR A 54 12.62 9.32 0.52
C TYR A 54 13.17 9.92 -0.79
N PRO A 55 12.63 11.06 -1.28
CA PRO A 55 13.05 11.63 -2.57
C PRO A 55 14.54 11.98 -2.65
N SER A 56 15.19 12.28 -1.53
CA SER A 56 16.62 12.62 -1.42
C SER A 56 17.53 11.43 -1.11
N ILE A 57 17.02 10.19 -1.19
CA ILE A 57 17.82 8.99 -0.93
C ILE A 57 19.09 8.93 -1.80
N ASN A 58 20.24 8.70 -1.14
CA ASN A 58 21.49 8.42 -1.81
C ASN A 58 21.56 6.92 -2.16
N ILE A 59 20.95 6.53 -3.29
CA ILE A 59 20.93 5.12 -3.75
C ILE A 59 22.35 4.54 -3.89
N PRO A 60 23.34 5.22 -4.52
CA PRO A 60 24.70 4.69 -4.62
C PRO A 60 25.33 4.32 -3.28
N PHE A 61 25.08 5.10 -2.22
CA PHE A 61 25.58 4.79 -0.89
C PHE A 61 25.01 3.47 -0.34
N PHE A 62 23.69 3.29 -0.41
CA PHE A 62 23.05 2.06 0.06
C PHE A 62 23.39 0.85 -0.82
N ASP A 63 23.51 1.05 -2.14
CA ASP A 63 23.95 0.02 -3.08
C ASP A 63 25.37 -0.47 -2.73
N TYR A 64 26.28 0.44 -2.40
CA TYR A 64 27.62 0.08 -1.92
C TYR A 64 27.60 -0.65 -0.57
N ALA A 65 26.76 -0.20 0.37
CA ALA A 65 26.64 -0.85 1.68
C ALA A 65 26.18 -2.32 1.56
N LEU A 66 25.24 -2.58 0.65
CA LEU A 66 24.76 -3.93 0.36
C LEU A 66 25.84 -4.80 -0.32
N ASP A 67 26.72 -4.22 -1.15
CA ASP A 67 27.86 -4.94 -1.74
C ASP A 67 28.87 -5.31 -0.67
N TYR A 68 29.21 -4.37 0.21
CA TYR A 68 30.09 -4.62 1.35
C TYR A 68 29.58 -5.79 2.20
N MET A 69 28.27 -5.84 2.48
CA MET A 69 27.66 -6.95 3.21
C MET A 69 27.77 -8.28 2.45
N ALA A 70 27.45 -8.29 1.15
CA ALA A 70 27.54 -9.50 0.33
C ALA A 70 28.98 -10.00 0.19
N ASP A 71 29.95 -9.12 -0.05
CA ASP A 71 31.37 -9.47 -0.18
C ASP A 71 31.90 -10.08 1.11
N ARG A 72 31.52 -9.55 2.28
CA ARG A 72 31.88 -10.14 3.58
C ARG A 72 31.29 -11.53 3.78
N ILE A 73 30.00 -11.71 3.49
CA ILE A 73 29.35 -13.03 3.58
C ILE A 73 30.06 -14.03 2.64
N ASN A 74 30.34 -13.61 1.41
CA ASN A 74 31.00 -14.47 0.42
C ASN A 74 32.42 -14.87 0.87
N ALA A 75 33.18 -13.94 1.42
CA ALA A 75 34.51 -14.20 1.97
C ALA A 75 34.47 -15.20 3.15
N LEU A 76 33.49 -15.05 4.05
CA LEU A 76 33.30 -15.97 5.18
C LEU A 76 32.88 -17.37 4.73
N MET A 77 32.10 -17.46 3.65
CA MET A 77 31.61 -18.73 3.12
C MET A 77 32.69 -19.54 2.39
N GLN A 78 33.75 -18.91 1.88
CA GLN A 78 34.85 -19.57 1.18
C GLN A 78 34.38 -20.53 0.06
N GLY A 79 33.33 -20.12 -0.66
CA GLY A 79 32.74 -20.92 -1.74
C GLY A 79 31.83 -22.08 -1.30
N ASN A 80 31.50 -22.21 -0.01
CA ASN A 80 30.60 -23.25 0.48
C ASN A 80 29.19 -23.13 -0.17
N THR A 81 28.76 -24.22 -0.79
CA THR A 81 27.49 -24.33 -1.52
C THR A 81 26.39 -25.04 -0.77
N ASP A 82 26.67 -25.56 0.43
CA ASP A 82 25.68 -26.23 1.26
C ASP A 82 24.53 -25.28 1.63
N PRO A 83 23.26 -25.65 1.35
CA PRO A 83 22.12 -24.79 1.63
C PRO A 83 21.99 -24.37 3.09
N LEU A 84 22.18 -25.30 4.04
CA LEU A 84 22.04 -25.01 5.47
C LEU A 84 23.16 -24.10 5.96
N ALA A 85 24.40 -24.30 5.46
CA ALA A 85 25.50 -23.40 5.75
C ALA A 85 25.24 -21.98 5.23
N ARG A 86 24.67 -21.84 4.02
CA ARG A 86 24.29 -20.53 3.46
C ARG A 86 23.21 -19.83 4.28
N ILE A 87 22.13 -20.55 4.63
CA ILE A 87 21.05 -20.02 5.48
C ILE A 87 21.62 -19.61 6.85
N GLY A 88 22.37 -20.51 7.49
CA GLY A 88 22.99 -20.25 8.79
C GLY A 88 23.94 -19.06 8.79
N MET A 89 24.73 -18.88 7.72
CA MET A 89 25.60 -17.72 7.56
C MET A 89 24.80 -16.43 7.38
N MET A 90 23.78 -16.41 6.52
CA MET A 90 22.94 -15.21 6.34
C MET A 90 22.29 -14.79 7.66
N ASN A 91 21.71 -15.75 8.38
CA ASN A 91 21.07 -15.51 9.67
C ASN A 91 22.07 -15.00 10.71
N THR A 92 23.27 -15.60 10.77
CA THR A 92 24.33 -15.17 11.69
C THR A 92 24.81 -13.76 11.36
N TYR A 93 25.03 -13.47 10.08
CA TYR A 93 25.49 -12.16 9.63
C TYR A 93 24.46 -11.05 9.90
N LEU A 94 23.17 -11.34 9.75
CA LEU A 94 22.12 -10.35 9.95
C LEU A 94 21.72 -10.18 11.43
N TYR A 95 21.63 -11.26 12.19
CA TYR A 95 20.91 -11.25 13.48
C TYR A 95 21.79 -11.49 14.70
N ARG A 96 23.08 -11.78 14.53
CA ARG A 96 24.02 -12.01 15.66
C ARG A 96 25.20 -11.05 15.60
N ALA A 97 25.47 -10.36 16.70
CA ALA A 97 26.63 -9.48 16.79
C ALA A 97 27.91 -10.33 16.84
N GLY A 98 28.89 -9.97 16.01
CA GLY A 98 30.22 -10.56 16.11
C GLY A 98 31.23 -9.85 15.21
N TRP A 99 32.47 -10.34 15.24
CA TRP A 99 33.54 -9.81 14.39
C TRP A 99 33.24 -9.93 12.90
N TRP A 100 32.33 -10.85 12.51
CA TRP A 100 31.90 -11.06 11.12
C TRP A 100 31.05 -9.93 10.55
N ASN A 101 30.44 -9.07 11.38
CA ASN A 101 29.56 -7.97 10.94
C ASN A 101 29.76 -6.67 11.74
N ASP A 102 30.97 -6.43 12.24
CA ASP A 102 31.32 -5.23 13.01
C ASP A 102 30.50 -5.07 14.30
N SER A 103 30.10 -6.19 14.90
CA SER A 103 29.25 -6.25 16.09
C SER A 103 27.88 -5.57 15.91
N LEU A 104 27.39 -5.50 14.67
CA LEU A 104 26.07 -4.95 14.35
C LEU A 104 25.01 -6.04 14.34
N THR A 105 23.79 -5.71 14.70
CA THR A 105 22.63 -6.60 14.56
C THR A 105 21.48 -5.87 13.92
N PHE A 106 20.77 -6.57 13.06
CA PHE A 106 19.46 -6.16 12.60
C PHE A 106 18.39 -6.81 13.46
N THR A 107 17.36 -6.05 13.85
CA THR A 107 16.30 -6.53 14.74
C THR A 107 14.94 -6.12 14.22
N TYR A 108 13.89 -6.72 14.80
CA TYR A 108 12.52 -6.26 14.60
C TYR A 108 12.28 -4.95 15.37
N ASP A 109 11.54 -4.00 14.81
CA ASP A 109 11.08 -2.80 15.52
C ASP A 109 9.88 -3.14 16.40
N LEU A 110 10.16 -3.37 17.68
CA LEU A 110 9.15 -3.77 18.67
C LEU A 110 8.18 -2.64 19.02
N ASP A 111 8.49 -1.41 18.59
CA ASP A 111 7.64 -0.23 18.76
C ASP A 111 6.72 0.01 17.54
N ASP A 112 6.70 -0.90 16.56
CA ASP A 112 5.86 -0.80 15.34
C ASP A 112 5.57 -2.17 14.71
N LEU A 113 4.81 -3.00 15.44
CA LEU A 113 4.55 -4.38 15.05
C LEU A 113 3.80 -4.53 13.72
N GLU A 114 2.97 -3.55 13.37
CA GLU A 114 2.16 -3.54 12.15
C GLU A 114 2.86 -2.81 10.98
N ALA A 115 4.14 -2.46 11.11
CA ALA A 115 4.91 -1.72 10.11
C ALA A 115 4.19 -0.45 9.60
N LYS A 116 3.61 0.33 10.52
CA LYS A 116 2.88 1.57 10.20
C LYS A 116 3.85 2.73 9.94
N LYS A 117 5.02 2.73 10.58
CA LYS A 117 6.05 3.74 10.36
C LYS A 117 6.67 3.53 8.98
N LYS A 118 6.90 4.63 8.25
CA LYS A 118 7.56 4.58 6.93
C LYS A 118 8.95 3.94 7.02
N GLU A 119 9.65 4.09 8.15
CA GLU A 119 10.98 3.53 8.39
C GLU A 119 10.98 2.00 8.34
N ASN A 120 9.85 1.38 8.66
CA ASN A 120 9.69 -0.07 8.68
C ASN A 120 9.13 -0.64 7.36
N GLN A 121 8.98 0.19 6.33
CA GLN A 121 8.44 -0.22 5.03
C GLN A 121 9.48 -0.23 3.90
N PHE A 122 10.63 0.44 4.08
CA PHE A 122 11.61 0.64 3.01
C PHE A 122 13.04 0.22 3.41
N LEU A 123 13.78 -0.35 2.46
CA LEU A 123 15.12 -0.94 2.67
C LEU A 123 16.13 0.05 3.25
N ASN A 124 16.16 1.28 2.74
CA ASN A 124 17.13 2.30 3.12
C ASN A 124 17.04 2.65 4.62
N ALA A 125 15.81 2.75 5.13
CA ALA A 125 15.57 3.03 6.54
C ALA A 125 16.01 1.84 7.40
N TYR A 126 15.69 0.61 6.99
CA TYR A 126 16.14 -0.58 7.71
C TYR A 126 17.67 -0.72 7.73
N LEU A 127 18.37 -0.42 6.63
CA LEU A 127 19.84 -0.39 6.58
C LEU A 127 20.43 0.65 7.56
N ALA A 128 19.79 1.81 7.66
CA ALA A 128 20.23 2.91 8.52
C ALA A 128 19.95 2.63 10.01
N THR A 129 18.71 2.25 10.35
CA THR A 129 18.25 2.09 11.74
C THR A 129 18.56 0.73 12.33
N LYS A 130 18.74 -0.29 11.48
CA LYS A 130 18.82 -1.71 11.83
C LYS A 130 17.58 -2.26 12.54
N LYS A 131 16.48 -1.50 12.57
CA LYS A 131 15.19 -1.91 13.10
C LYS A 131 14.20 -2.01 11.94
N GLY A 132 13.63 -3.19 11.75
CA GLY A 132 12.80 -3.51 10.58
C GLY A 132 11.49 -4.19 10.95
N SER A 133 10.82 -4.74 9.94
CA SER A 133 9.52 -5.40 10.10
C SER A 133 9.43 -6.68 9.27
N CYS A 134 8.25 -7.32 9.30
CA CYS A 134 7.91 -8.39 8.37
C CYS A 134 8.02 -8.02 6.88
N ILE A 135 8.17 -6.74 6.53
CA ILE A 135 8.43 -6.30 5.16
C ILE A 135 9.93 -6.20 4.89
N THR A 136 10.67 -5.46 5.73
CA THR A 136 12.06 -5.08 5.44
C THR A 136 13.10 -6.13 5.85
N MET A 137 12.81 -6.94 6.87
CA MET A 137 13.70 -8.04 7.27
C MET A 137 13.87 -9.09 6.16
N PRO A 138 12.79 -9.70 5.61
CA PRO A 138 12.93 -10.61 4.48
C PRO A 138 13.45 -9.90 3.23
N MET A 139 13.14 -8.61 3.03
CA MET A 139 13.68 -7.83 1.91
C MET A 139 15.20 -7.79 1.90
N LEU A 140 15.84 -7.53 3.04
CA LEU A 140 17.31 -7.54 3.12
C LEU A 140 17.88 -8.93 2.85
N HIS A 141 17.24 -9.97 3.39
CA HIS A 141 17.63 -11.36 3.14
C HIS A 141 17.60 -11.71 1.64
N LEU A 142 16.53 -11.32 0.93
CA LEU A 142 16.37 -11.54 -0.51
C LEU A 142 17.37 -10.73 -1.34
N VAL A 143 17.60 -9.47 -0.97
CA VAL A 143 18.55 -8.59 -1.68
C VAL A 143 19.99 -9.12 -1.57
N LEU A 144 20.39 -9.60 -0.40
CA LEU A 144 21.72 -10.19 -0.23
C LEU A 144 21.83 -11.53 -0.94
N ALA A 145 20.79 -12.37 -0.88
CA ALA A 145 20.78 -13.63 -1.62
C ALA A 145 20.88 -13.41 -3.14
N ASP A 146 20.18 -12.41 -3.68
CA ASP A 146 20.27 -12.02 -5.10
C ASP A 146 21.71 -11.67 -5.51
N ARG A 147 22.41 -10.87 -4.69
CA ARG A 147 23.81 -10.49 -4.95
C ARG A 147 24.79 -11.65 -4.85
N LEU A 148 24.53 -12.56 -3.91
CA LEU A 148 25.34 -13.76 -3.71
C LEU A 148 25.06 -14.86 -4.74
N GLY A 149 24.03 -14.69 -5.57
CA GLY A 149 23.56 -15.74 -6.49
C GLY A 149 23.01 -16.97 -5.76
N TRP A 150 22.49 -16.78 -4.54
CA TRP A 150 21.89 -17.86 -3.77
C TRP A 150 20.44 -18.05 -4.17
N PRO A 151 19.95 -19.29 -4.32
CA PRO A 151 18.62 -19.56 -4.83
C PRO A 151 17.57 -19.35 -3.73
N ILE A 152 17.43 -18.12 -3.22
CA ILE A 152 16.43 -17.77 -2.22
C ILE A 152 15.38 -16.87 -2.89
N GLN A 153 14.12 -17.28 -2.81
CA GLN A 153 12.99 -16.57 -3.40
C GLN A 153 12.04 -16.06 -2.31
N ALA A 154 11.28 -15.02 -2.65
CA ALA A 154 10.25 -14.50 -1.78
C ALA A 154 9.04 -15.44 -1.78
N ALA A 155 8.32 -15.47 -0.66
CA ALA A 155 7.00 -16.05 -0.55
C ALA A 155 6.15 -15.20 0.39
N VAL A 156 4.83 -15.31 0.25
CA VAL A 156 3.88 -14.50 1.03
C VAL A 156 2.84 -15.37 1.71
N SER A 157 2.52 -15.02 2.94
CA SER A 157 1.27 -15.40 3.60
C SER A 157 0.41 -14.13 3.75
N PRO A 158 -0.86 -14.22 4.20
CA PRO A 158 -1.65 -13.03 4.46
C PRO A 158 -0.89 -11.99 5.30
N GLN A 159 -0.74 -10.79 4.74
CA GLN A 159 -0.10 -9.64 5.40
C GLN A 159 1.34 -9.87 5.89
N HIS A 160 2.08 -10.84 5.33
CA HIS A 160 3.41 -11.20 5.82
C HIS A 160 4.30 -11.76 4.71
N PHE A 161 5.59 -11.37 4.71
CA PHE A 161 6.60 -11.89 3.79
C PHE A 161 7.53 -12.85 4.52
N PHE A 162 7.99 -13.87 3.79
CA PHE A 162 9.07 -14.74 4.23
C PHE A 162 9.91 -15.17 3.02
N CYS A 163 11.01 -15.87 3.27
CA CYS A 163 11.92 -16.32 2.23
C CYS A 163 11.87 -17.84 2.09
N ARG A 164 12.24 -18.38 0.93
CA ARG A 164 12.38 -19.82 0.72
C ARG A 164 13.66 -20.13 -0.04
N TYR A 165 14.47 -21.05 0.49
CA TYR A 165 15.65 -21.57 -0.22
C TYR A 165 15.21 -22.66 -1.21
N ILE A 166 15.51 -22.49 -2.50
CA ILE A 166 15.10 -23.38 -3.56
C ILE A 166 16.17 -24.46 -3.73
N ASP A 167 15.92 -25.61 -3.11
CA ASP A 167 16.72 -26.83 -3.26
C ASP A 167 15.81 -28.05 -3.01
N ASP A 168 15.73 -28.96 -3.98
CA ASP A 168 14.91 -30.17 -3.88
C ASP A 168 15.35 -31.11 -2.75
N LYS A 169 16.59 -30.95 -2.25
CA LYS A 169 17.12 -31.72 -1.13
C LYS A 169 16.66 -31.17 0.23
N LEU A 170 16.21 -29.92 0.30
CA LEU A 170 15.71 -29.31 1.52
C LEU A 170 14.22 -29.64 1.71
N LYS A 171 13.94 -30.48 2.71
CA LYS A 171 12.56 -30.70 3.18
C LYS A 171 11.99 -29.47 3.88
N GLU A 172 12.84 -28.75 4.60
CA GLU A 172 12.53 -27.52 5.32
C GLU A 172 13.24 -26.36 4.62
N ASN A 173 12.49 -25.59 3.86
CA ASN A 173 13.06 -24.57 2.98
C ASN A 173 12.60 -23.15 3.29
N ASN A 174 11.61 -22.97 4.16
CA ASN A 174 11.13 -21.65 4.58
C ASN A 174 12.13 -21.00 5.55
N ILE A 175 12.29 -19.69 5.43
CA ILE A 175 13.16 -18.85 6.25
C ILE A 175 12.31 -17.68 6.75
N GLU A 176 12.01 -17.69 8.04
CA GLU A 176 11.24 -16.67 8.73
C GLU A 176 12.18 -15.60 9.29
N ALA A 177 12.42 -14.57 8.49
CA ALA A 177 13.34 -13.49 8.83
C ALA A 177 12.95 -12.77 10.13
N THR A 178 11.67 -12.73 10.49
CA THR A 178 11.21 -12.07 11.72
C THR A 178 11.46 -12.91 12.98
N LEU A 179 11.83 -14.18 12.82
CA LEU A 179 12.28 -15.11 13.87
C LEU A 179 13.76 -15.46 13.67
N GLY A 180 14.61 -14.46 13.41
CA GLY A 180 16.05 -14.65 13.25
C GLY A 180 16.45 -15.52 12.05
N GLY A 181 15.56 -15.67 11.06
CA GLY A 181 15.74 -16.56 9.91
C GLY A 181 15.52 -18.04 10.22
N GLY A 182 14.83 -18.34 11.32
CA GLY A 182 14.42 -19.71 11.66
C GLY A 182 13.45 -20.33 10.64
N TYR A 183 13.13 -21.61 10.84
CA TYR A 183 12.19 -22.33 9.98
C TYR A 183 10.75 -22.22 10.52
N LEU A 184 9.79 -21.98 9.62
CA LEU A 184 8.36 -22.09 9.90
C LEU A 184 7.67 -22.87 8.78
N SER A 185 6.91 -23.90 9.11
CA SER A 185 6.29 -24.77 8.10
C SER A 185 5.10 -24.10 7.40
N ASN A 186 4.75 -24.57 6.19
CA ASN A 186 3.57 -24.10 5.47
C ASN A 186 2.28 -24.36 6.26
N GLU A 187 2.17 -25.51 6.93
CA GLU A 187 1.03 -25.87 7.78
C GLU A 187 0.85 -24.84 8.90
N ARG A 188 1.97 -24.35 9.45
CA ARG A 188 1.93 -23.32 10.49
C ARG A 188 1.46 -21.97 9.94
N TYR A 189 1.94 -21.53 8.77
CA TYR A 189 1.41 -20.33 8.11
C TYR A 189 -0.09 -20.46 7.78
N ILE A 190 -0.52 -21.63 7.29
CA ILE A 190 -1.94 -21.91 6.98
C ILE A 190 -2.80 -21.78 8.24
N SER A 191 -2.37 -22.42 9.33
CA SER A 191 -3.10 -22.40 10.58
C SER A 191 -3.12 -21.02 11.23
N ASP A 192 -1.98 -20.34 11.34
CA ASP A 192 -1.86 -19.08 12.07
C ASP A 192 -2.59 -17.94 11.34
N ALA A 193 -2.53 -17.90 10.01
CA ALA A 193 -3.19 -16.86 9.21
C ALA A 193 -4.59 -17.26 8.71
N ALA A 194 -5.09 -18.45 9.10
CA ALA A 194 -6.36 -19.01 8.63
C ALA A 194 -6.50 -18.98 7.10
N ILE A 195 -5.46 -19.43 6.39
CA ILE A 195 -5.43 -19.36 4.92
C ILE A 195 -6.48 -20.31 4.33
N PRO A 196 -7.45 -19.80 3.55
CA PRO A 196 -8.49 -20.65 2.99
C PRO A 196 -7.93 -21.54 1.86
N GLU A 197 -8.46 -22.76 1.75
CA GLU A 197 -8.02 -23.74 0.74
C GLU A 197 -8.09 -23.18 -0.69
N LYS A 198 -9.11 -22.37 -0.99
CA LYS A 198 -9.23 -21.69 -2.29
C LYS A 198 -8.04 -20.78 -2.60
N ALA A 199 -7.49 -20.07 -1.62
CA ALA A 199 -6.34 -19.20 -1.83
C ALA A 199 -5.07 -19.98 -2.13
N LEU A 200 -4.92 -21.17 -1.52
CA LEU A 200 -3.84 -22.09 -1.85
C LEU A 200 -4.00 -22.64 -3.27
N LYS A 201 -5.20 -23.10 -3.65
CA LYS A 201 -5.52 -23.59 -5.00
C LYS A 201 -5.30 -22.54 -6.09
N ASN A 202 -5.64 -21.29 -5.79
CA ASN A 202 -5.48 -20.15 -6.70
C ASN A 202 -4.05 -19.60 -6.72
N GLY A 203 -3.12 -20.16 -5.93
CA GLY A 203 -1.72 -19.71 -5.88
C GLY A 203 -1.51 -18.34 -5.24
N VAL A 204 -2.44 -17.87 -4.40
CA VAL A 204 -2.36 -16.54 -3.77
C VAL A 204 -1.27 -16.47 -2.70
N TYR A 205 -1.08 -17.55 -1.95
CA TYR A 205 -0.15 -17.61 -0.82
C TYR A 205 0.75 -18.85 -0.89
N LEU A 206 1.88 -18.79 -0.20
CA LEU A 206 2.85 -19.87 0.05
C LEU A 206 3.56 -20.45 -1.18
N ARG A 207 3.24 -19.99 -2.39
CA ARG A 207 4.11 -20.17 -3.56
C ARG A 207 5.30 -19.23 -3.50
N THR A 208 6.35 -19.56 -4.24
CA THR A 208 7.46 -18.63 -4.45
C THR A 208 7.09 -17.60 -5.51
N LEU A 209 7.71 -16.43 -5.39
CA LEU A 209 7.53 -15.29 -6.28
C LEU A 209 8.81 -15.07 -7.08
N SER A 210 8.65 -14.76 -8.37
CA SER A 210 9.68 -14.11 -9.19
C SER A 210 10.04 -12.73 -8.64
N LYS A 211 11.11 -12.11 -9.14
CA LYS A 211 11.51 -10.78 -8.68
C LYS A 211 10.44 -9.75 -9.04
N LYS A 212 9.85 -9.83 -10.24
CA LYS A 212 8.77 -8.93 -10.64
C LYS A 212 7.53 -9.10 -9.79
N GLU A 213 7.12 -10.32 -9.47
CA GLU A 213 5.97 -10.56 -8.59
C GLU A 213 6.24 -10.03 -7.18
N TYR A 214 7.42 -10.30 -6.61
CA TYR A 214 7.80 -9.77 -5.30
C TYR A 214 7.81 -8.24 -5.26
N LEU A 215 8.41 -7.60 -6.26
CA LEU A 215 8.36 -6.14 -6.43
C LEU A 215 6.91 -5.64 -6.62
N GLY A 216 6.05 -6.43 -7.26
CA GLY A 216 4.61 -6.20 -7.36
C GLY A 216 3.93 -6.13 -6.00
N VAL A 217 4.27 -7.03 -5.07
CA VAL A 217 3.76 -6.93 -3.70
C VAL A 217 4.29 -5.68 -2.98
N LEU A 218 5.57 -5.32 -3.18
CA LEU A 218 6.14 -4.09 -2.61
C LEU A 218 5.47 -2.81 -3.16
N LEU A 219 5.00 -2.80 -4.42
CA LEU A 219 4.21 -1.70 -4.95
C LEU A 219 2.93 -1.43 -4.17
N LEU A 220 2.35 -2.43 -3.50
CA LEU A 220 1.20 -2.21 -2.61
C LEU A 220 1.59 -1.38 -1.37
N ASN A 221 2.82 -1.55 -0.85
CA ASN A 221 3.34 -0.72 0.22
C ASN A 221 3.56 0.73 -0.27
N ASN A 222 4.11 0.90 -1.47
CA ASN A 222 4.22 2.21 -2.11
C ASN A 222 2.85 2.85 -2.33
N ALA A 223 1.85 2.10 -2.79
CA ALA A 223 0.49 2.60 -2.99
C ALA A 223 -0.13 3.10 -1.67
N ARG A 224 0.09 2.38 -0.56
CA ARG A 224 -0.36 2.80 0.78
C ARG A 224 0.24 4.16 1.18
N HIS A 225 1.50 4.43 0.86
CA HIS A 225 2.12 5.73 1.14
C HIS A 225 1.40 6.91 0.46
N PHE A 226 0.87 6.69 -0.74
CA PHE A 226 0.14 7.70 -1.51
C PHE A 226 -1.35 7.75 -1.18
N HIS A 227 -1.92 6.66 -0.65
CA HIS A 227 -3.33 6.59 -0.26
C HIS A 227 -3.69 7.63 0.82
N GLU A 228 -2.76 7.94 1.74
CA GLU A 228 -2.99 8.88 2.84
C GLU A 228 -2.90 10.37 2.43
N ARG A 229 -2.62 10.67 1.15
CA ARG A 229 -2.52 12.05 0.63
C ARG A 229 -3.58 12.29 -0.43
N GLU A 230 -4.48 13.25 -0.20
CA GLU A 230 -5.66 13.50 -1.05
C GLU A 230 -5.32 13.80 -2.53
N ASP A 231 -4.12 14.35 -2.78
CA ASP A 231 -3.59 14.65 -4.12
C ASP A 231 -2.86 13.46 -4.80
N SER A 232 -2.84 12.30 -4.17
CA SER A 232 -2.01 11.16 -4.61
C SER A 232 -2.78 9.88 -4.94
N LEU A 233 -4.12 9.93 -4.96
CA LEU A 233 -4.99 8.79 -5.27
C LEU A 233 -4.68 8.15 -6.63
N ALA A 234 -4.40 8.96 -7.65
CA ALA A 234 -4.04 8.47 -8.98
C ALA A 234 -2.77 7.60 -8.96
N LYS A 235 -1.78 7.96 -8.14
CA LYS A 235 -0.53 7.21 -8.00
C LYS A 235 -0.74 5.89 -7.25
N ALA A 236 -1.59 5.90 -6.21
CA ALA A 236 -1.99 4.67 -5.52
C ALA A 236 -2.72 3.69 -6.46
N ILE A 237 -3.63 4.19 -7.31
CA ILE A 237 -4.30 3.39 -8.34
C ILE A 237 -3.28 2.82 -9.32
N TYR A 238 -2.39 3.65 -9.85
CA TYR A 238 -1.36 3.24 -10.81
C TYR A 238 -0.48 2.09 -10.26
N TYR A 239 0.05 2.24 -9.05
CA TYR A 239 0.88 1.18 -8.45
C TYR A 239 0.11 -0.09 -8.13
N THR A 240 -1.15 0.04 -7.71
CA THR A 240 -1.97 -1.15 -7.44
C THR A 240 -2.32 -1.88 -8.74
N GLN A 241 -2.60 -1.15 -9.82
CA GLN A 241 -2.81 -1.74 -11.16
C GLN A 241 -1.54 -2.42 -11.67
N LEU A 242 -0.38 -1.77 -11.52
CA LEU A 242 0.90 -2.33 -11.90
C LEU A 242 1.20 -3.61 -11.10
N ALA A 243 0.97 -3.60 -9.78
CA ALA A 243 1.11 -4.79 -8.93
C ALA A 243 0.26 -5.97 -9.44
N ILE A 244 -1.02 -5.74 -9.75
CA ILE A 244 -1.94 -6.78 -10.29
C ILE A 244 -1.47 -7.26 -11.68
N SER A 245 -0.89 -6.38 -12.49
CA SER A 245 -0.36 -6.78 -13.82
C SER A 245 0.87 -7.68 -13.72
N LEU A 246 1.64 -7.57 -12.63
CA LEU A 246 2.81 -8.41 -12.37
C LEU A 246 2.41 -9.74 -11.70
N ASP A 247 1.34 -9.74 -10.92
CA ASP A 247 0.73 -10.94 -10.34
C ASP A 247 -0.80 -10.81 -10.30
N SER A 248 -1.50 -11.47 -11.23
CA SER A 248 -2.96 -11.44 -11.28
C SER A 248 -3.63 -12.21 -10.14
N THR A 249 -2.88 -13.00 -9.38
CA THR A 249 -3.38 -13.74 -8.20
C THR A 249 -3.27 -12.90 -6.92
N LEU A 250 -2.68 -11.70 -6.99
CA LEU A 250 -2.46 -10.80 -5.86
C LEU A 250 -3.78 -10.25 -5.31
N SER A 251 -4.44 -11.07 -4.49
CA SER A 251 -5.78 -10.80 -3.95
C SER A 251 -5.84 -9.48 -3.16
N ALA A 252 -4.79 -9.17 -2.39
CA ALA A 252 -4.65 -7.89 -1.68
C ALA A 252 -4.59 -6.69 -2.65
N GLY A 253 -3.94 -6.86 -3.81
CA GLY A 253 -3.92 -5.84 -4.86
C GLY A 253 -5.32 -5.56 -5.40
N HIS A 254 -6.08 -6.61 -5.73
CA HIS A 254 -7.48 -6.48 -6.14
C HIS A 254 -8.32 -5.77 -5.07
N TRP A 255 -8.23 -6.18 -3.81
CA TRP A 255 -8.99 -5.55 -2.73
C TRP A 255 -8.62 -4.07 -2.54
N ASN A 256 -7.33 -3.76 -2.53
CA ASN A 256 -6.84 -2.38 -2.42
C ASN A 256 -7.35 -1.52 -3.58
N LEU A 257 -7.31 -2.04 -4.82
CA LEU A 257 -7.81 -1.31 -5.98
C LEU A 257 -9.33 -1.09 -5.92
N GLY A 258 -10.07 -2.06 -5.39
CA GLY A 258 -11.49 -1.92 -5.09
C GLY A 258 -11.77 -0.76 -4.14
N ASN A 259 -11.04 -0.69 -3.03
CA ASN A 259 -11.16 0.40 -2.05
C ASN A 259 -10.76 1.76 -2.65
N LEU A 260 -9.72 1.81 -3.48
CA LEU A 260 -9.30 3.05 -4.15
C LEU A 260 -10.38 3.57 -5.11
N TYR A 261 -11.03 2.69 -5.88
CA TYR A 261 -12.15 3.10 -6.75
C TYR A 261 -13.39 3.52 -5.96
N PHE A 262 -13.65 2.89 -4.82
CA PHE A 262 -14.70 3.36 -3.90
C PHE A 262 -14.43 4.79 -3.43
N LEU A 263 -13.18 5.12 -3.11
CA LEU A 263 -12.78 6.49 -2.73
C LEU A 263 -12.92 7.47 -3.90
N VAL A 264 -12.61 7.06 -5.13
CA VAL A 264 -12.89 7.88 -6.32
C VAL A 264 -14.38 8.20 -6.41
N ALA A 265 -15.25 7.20 -6.27
CA ALA A 265 -16.70 7.41 -6.29
C ALA A 265 -17.15 8.38 -5.19
N LYS A 266 -16.62 8.24 -3.96
CA LYS A 266 -16.92 9.15 -2.85
C LYS A 266 -16.42 10.58 -3.06
N LYS A 267 -15.26 10.76 -3.68
CA LYS A 267 -14.74 12.08 -4.03
C LYS A 267 -15.63 12.76 -5.06
N LEU A 268 -16.01 12.05 -6.12
CA LEU A 268 -16.92 12.56 -7.15
C LEU A 268 -18.32 12.89 -6.59
N GLU A 269 -18.85 12.05 -5.69
CA GLU A 269 -20.11 12.31 -4.99
C GLU A 269 -20.04 13.59 -4.15
N LYS A 270 -18.96 13.79 -3.40
CA LYS A 270 -18.71 14.99 -2.60
C LYS A 270 -18.57 16.24 -3.47
N GLU A 271 -17.85 16.16 -4.59
CA GLU A 271 -17.69 17.26 -5.54
C GLU A 271 -19.02 17.65 -6.20
N MET A 272 -19.82 16.66 -6.60
CA MET A 272 -21.17 16.89 -7.13
C MET A 272 -22.07 17.56 -6.10
N ALA A 273 -22.07 17.08 -4.85
CA ALA A 273 -22.87 17.65 -3.77
C ALA A 273 -22.44 19.08 -3.43
N ALA A 274 -21.13 19.37 -3.43
CA ALA A 274 -20.62 20.73 -3.20
C ALA A 274 -21.07 21.69 -4.30
N GLN A 275 -21.03 21.27 -5.58
CA GLN A 275 -21.49 22.12 -6.70
C GLN A 275 -23.01 22.31 -6.66
N ALA A 276 -23.78 21.28 -6.33
CA ALA A 276 -25.22 21.40 -6.15
C ALA A 276 -25.57 22.37 -5.01
N GLN A 277 -24.82 22.34 -3.91
CA GLN A 277 -24.99 23.27 -2.79
C GLN A 277 -24.72 24.73 -3.20
N LEU A 278 -23.69 24.96 -4.02
CA LEU A 278 -23.39 26.30 -4.56
C LEU A 278 -24.51 26.78 -5.49
N ALA A 279 -25.04 25.93 -6.37
CA ALA A 279 -26.17 26.25 -7.23
C ALA A 279 -27.42 26.62 -6.40
N HIS A 280 -27.72 25.86 -5.35
CA HIS A 280 -28.80 26.19 -4.41
C HIS A 280 -28.56 27.52 -3.68
N GLN A 281 -27.33 27.82 -3.25
CA GLN A 281 -27.01 29.11 -2.62
C GLN A 281 -27.19 30.29 -3.58
N ALA A 282 -26.75 30.14 -4.84
CA ALA A 282 -26.96 31.16 -5.87
C ALA A 282 -28.45 31.43 -6.10
N TYR A 283 -29.25 30.37 -6.23
CA TYR A 283 -30.71 30.47 -6.32
C TYR A 283 -31.33 31.19 -5.11
N GLU A 284 -30.93 30.85 -3.88
CA GLU A 284 -31.46 31.53 -2.68
C GLU A 284 -31.10 33.01 -2.63
N ILE A 285 -29.92 33.40 -3.10
CA ILE A 285 -29.50 34.80 -3.22
C ILE A 285 -30.40 35.52 -4.23
N ASP A 286 -30.61 34.95 -5.43
CA ASP A 286 -31.51 35.53 -6.43
C ASP A 286 -32.93 35.71 -5.87
N MET A 287 -33.45 34.69 -5.18
CA MET A 287 -34.76 34.75 -4.53
C MET A 287 -34.83 35.79 -3.40
N ALA A 288 -33.75 36.02 -2.66
CA ALA A 288 -33.69 37.05 -1.63
C ALA A 288 -33.68 38.46 -2.24
N VAL A 289 -32.91 38.67 -3.33
CA VAL A 289 -32.90 39.93 -4.09
C VAL A 289 -34.30 40.24 -4.63
N MET A 290 -34.97 39.25 -5.22
CA MET A 290 -36.34 39.44 -5.75
C MET A 290 -37.37 39.73 -4.64
N ARG A 291 -37.26 39.07 -3.47
CA ARG A 291 -38.12 39.38 -2.31
C ARG A 291 -37.96 40.82 -1.83
N ASN A 292 -36.72 41.31 -1.78
CA ASN A 292 -36.42 42.69 -1.36
C ASN A 292 -36.83 43.72 -2.42
N ALA A 293 -36.77 43.38 -3.72
CA ALA A 293 -37.22 44.26 -4.80
C ALA A 293 -38.74 44.47 -4.84
N VAL A 294 -39.53 43.55 -4.25
CA VAL A 294 -41.00 43.61 -4.22
C VAL A 294 -41.53 44.32 -2.95
N GLN A 295 -40.68 44.57 -1.95
CA GLN A 295 -41.05 45.37 -0.78
C GLN A 295 -40.86 46.87 -1.10
N PRO A 296 -41.88 47.74 -0.96
CA PRO A 296 -41.68 49.19 -1.08
C PRO A 296 -40.80 49.68 0.07
N SER A 297 -39.83 50.55 -0.23
CA SER A 297 -38.99 51.17 0.80
C SER A 297 -39.86 51.87 1.86
N PRO A 298 -39.68 51.62 3.16
CA PRO A 298 -40.41 52.37 4.18
C PRO A 298 -39.85 53.81 4.25
N PRO A 299 -40.68 54.83 4.57
CA PRO A 299 -40.17 56.17 4.79
C PRO A 299 -39.26 56.19 6.03
N MET A 300 -38.14 56.89 5.90
CA MET A 300 -37.20 57.15 7.01
C MET A 300 -37.93 57.78 8.21
N ALA A 301 -37.78 57.17 9.39
CA ALA A 301 -38.11 57.78 10.67
C ALA A 301 -37.09 57.35 11.75
N PRO A 302 -36.90 58.15 12.81
CA PRO A 302 -35.59 58.45 13.37
C PRO A 302 -35.07 57.42 14.39
N GLN A 303 -33.74 57.41 14.51
CA GLN A 303 -32.98 56.60 15.45
C GLN A 303 -33.23 57.05 16.90
N HIS A 304 -33.52 56.11 17.79
CA HIS A 304 -33.24 56.20 19.23
C HIS A 304 -32.96 54.78 19.81
N PRO A 305 -32.22 54.68 20.92
CA PRO A 305 -31.23 53.63 21.14
C PRO A 305 -31.66 52.54 22.14
N VAL A 306 -30.72 51.65 22.49
CA VAL A 306 -30.61 50.85 23.75
C VAL A 306 -31.22 49.41 23.64
N GLN A 307 -30.66 48.26 24.10
CA GLN A 307 -29.54 47.82 24.98
C GLN A 307 -29.17 46.32 24.73
N GLY A 308 -28.08 45.84 25.37
CA GLY A 308 -27.53 44.45 25.36
C GLY A 308 -28.48 43.30 25.77
N ILE A 309 -28.13 42.01 25.67
CA ILE A 309 -27.16 41.25 26.50
C ILE A 309 -27.00 39.79 25.94
N VAL A 310 -25.75 39.32 25.80
CA VAL A 310 -25.10 38.02 26.21
C VAL A 310 -25.88 36.68 26.01
N ASN A 311 -25.41 35.60 25.34
CA ASN A 311 -24.38 34.60 25.75
C ASN A 311 -24.19 33.52 24.65
N LEU A 312 -22.96 33.03 24.41
CA LEU A 312 -22.66 31.85 23.58
C LEU A 312 -22.07 30.73 24.45
N PRO A 313 -22.58 29.48 24.40
CA PRO A 313 -21.87 28.33 24.95
C PRO A 313 -20.89 27.70 23.94
N GLU A 314 -19.74 27.26 24.46
CA GLU A 314 -18.65 26.55 23.77
C GLU A 314 -19.06 25.15 23.24
N PRO A 315 -18.34 24.60 22.25
CA PRO A 315 -18.66 23.31 21.64
C PRO A 315 -18.20 22.11 22.50
N PRO A 316 -18.93 20.98 22.51
CA PRO A 316 -18.49 19.76 23.18
C PRO A 316 -17.36 19.03 22.40
N GLN A 317 -16.42 18.49 23.17
CA GLN A 317 -15.29 17.63 22.77
C GLN A 317 -15.75 16.22 22.29
N PRO A 318 -14.91 15.48 21.54
CA PRO A 318 -15.33 14.29 20.80
C PRO A 318 -15.38 13.03 21.68
N SER A 319 -16.50 12.30 21.64
CA SER A 319 -16.61 10.97 22.23
C SER A 319 -16.44 9.86 21.20
N LEU A 320 -15.69 8.83 21.61
CA LEU A 320 -15.38 7.56 20.97
C LEU A 320 -16.64 6.76 20.58
N TRP A 321 -16.60 6.07 19.43
CA TRP A 321 -17.57 5.02 19.06
C TRP A 321 -16.85 3.72 18.69
N PRO A 322 -17.40 2.55 19.08
CA PRO A 322 -17.50 1.41 18.16
C PRO A 322 -18.91 0.76 18.25
N PRO A 323 -19.17 -0.41 17.62
CA PRO A 323 -19.43 -0.59 16.19
C PRO A 323 -20.85 -1.13 15.92
N SER A 324 -21.51 -0.62 14.88
CA SER A 324 -22.52 -1.32 14.04
C SER A 324 -23.18 -0.30 13.12
N MET A 325 -22.45 0.18 12.12
CA MET A 325 -23.10 0.98 11.06
C MET A 325 -23.79 0.03 10.10
N LYS A 326 -25.12 -0.04 10.20
CA LYS A 326 -25.95 -0.27 9.00
C LYS A 326 -25.57 0.81 7.97
N PRO A 327 -25.54 0.50 6.66
CA PRO A 327 -25.28 1.50 5.64
C PRO A 327 -26.24 2.68 5.85
N PRO A 328 -25.76 3.93 5.94
CA PRO A 328 -26.65 5.07 5.99
C PRO A 328 -27.49 5.08 4.71
N SER A 329 -28.77 5.44 4.87
CA SER A 329 -29.68 5.76 3.78
C SER A 329 -28.94 6.48 2.63
N LEU A 330 -29.07 5.94 1.42
CA LEU A 330 -28.41 6.36 0.17
C LEU A 330 -28.69 7.81 -0.26
N PHE A 331 -29.45 8.57 0.52
CA PHE A 331 -29.71 9.97 0.32
C PHE A 331 -29.83 10.63 1.69
N PRO A 332 -28.99 11.63 2.04
CA PRO A 332 -29.39 12.55 3.07
C PRO A 332 -30.59 13.33 2.53
N ARG A 333 -31.77 13.12 3.13
CA ARG A 333 -32.81 14.15 3.08
C ARG A 333 -32.22 15.36 3.78
N ALA A 334 -31.65 16.29 3.03
CA ALA A 334 -31.54 17.65 3.51
C ALA A 334 -32.97 18.10 3.81
N SER A 335 -33.29 18.31 5.08
CA SER A 335 -34.48 19.09 5.41
C SER A 335 -34.27 20.46 4.78
N PRO A 336 -35.19 20.93 3.91
CA PRO A 336 -35.08 22.28 3.37
C PRO A 336 -34.97 23.27 4.53
N PRO A 337 -34.23 24.38 4.39
CA PRO A 337 -34.39 25.49 5.33
C PRO A 337 -35.88 25.80 5.46
N SER A 338 -36.35 26.06 6.69
CA SER A 338 -37.76 26.37 6.96
C SER A 338 -38.19 27.49 6.02
N ALA A 339 -38.97 27.15 4.99
CA ALA A 339 -39.43 28.09 4.00
C ALA A 339 -40.34 29.11 4.70
N GLN A 340 -39.88 30.35 4.81
CA GLN A 340 -40.77 31.45 5.18
C GLN A 340 -41.88 31.53 4.11
N PRO A 341 -43.14 31.82 4.50
CA PRO A 341 -44.23 31.93 3.54
C PRO A 341 -43.89 33.01 2.51
N VAL A 342 -43.75 32.58 1.26
CA VAL A 342 -43.44 33.45 0.12
C VAL A 342 -44.73 34.16 -0.29
N ASN A 343 -44.66 35.47 -0.51
CA ASN A 343 -45.81 36.26 -0.96
C ASN A 343 -46.32 35.71 -2.32
N PRO A 344 -47.64 35.43 -2.48
CA PRO A 344 -48.20 34.88 -3.72
C PRO A 344 -47.95 35.77 -4.97
N ALA A 345 -47.69 37.07 -4.79
CA ALA A 345 -47.28 37.95 -5.90
C ALA A 345 -45.87 37.63 -6.44
N VAL A 346 -44.98 37.09 -5.60
CA VAL A 346 -43.63 36.67 -5.99
C VAL A 346 -43.66 35.33 -6.72
N GLN A 347 -44.61 34.44 -6.38
CA GLN A 347 -44.76 33.13 -7.04
C GLN A 347 -45.18 33.23 -8.52
N ASN A 348 -45.93 34.26 -8.90
CA ASN A 348 -46.37 34.47 -10.28
C ASN A 348 -45.39 35.33 -11.12
N ASN A 349 -44.18 35.58 -10.60
CA ASN A 349 -43.18 36.37 -11.30
C ASN A 349 -42.43 35.50 -12.34
N PRO A 350 -42.42 35.84 -13.65
CA PRO A 350 -41.71 35.07 -14.67
C PRO A 350 -40.21 34.94 -14.42
N TYR A 351 -39.59 35.89 -13.70
CA TYR A 351 -38.18 35.79 -13.30
C TYR A 351 -37.93 34.71 -12.23
N VAL A 352 -38.90 34.45 -11.34
CA VAL A 352 -38.83 33.37 -10.35
C VAL A 352 -38.94 32.01 -11.03
N ALA A 353 -39.87 31.88 -11.98
CA ALA A 353 -40.02 30.68 -12.80
C ALA A 353 -38.74 30.39 -13.61
N GLN A 354 -38.10 31.43 -14.16
CA GLN A 354 -36.83 31.32 -14.88
C GLN A 354 -35.68 30.89 -13.95
N SER A 355 -35.48 31.56 -12.82
CA SER A 355 -34.42 31.21 -11.85
C SER A 355 -34.58 29.77 -11.32
N GLN A 356 -35.82 29.32 -11.10
CA GLN A 356 -36.10 27.93 -10.73
C GLN A 356 -35.79 26.95 -11.88
N ALA A 357 -36.11 27.30 -13.13
CA ALA A 357 -35.77 26.50 -14.30
C ALA A 357 -34.24 26.41 -14.50
N ASP A 358 -33.52 27.51 -14.26
CA ASP A 358 -32.06 27.58 -14.36
C ASP A 358 -31.39 26.67 -13.30
N LEU A 359 -31.86 26.72 -12.04
CA LEU A 359 -31.41 25.79 -10.99
C LEU A 359 -31.64 24.32 -11.38
N GLN A 360 -32.84 23.98 -11.87
CA GLN A 360 -33.15 22.61 -12.31
C GLN A 360 -32.25 22.17 -13.46
N TYR A 361 -32.00 23.06 -14.42
CA TYR A 361 -31.08 22.80 -15.53
C TYR A 361 -29.65 22.58 -15.03
N GLU A 362 -29.15 23.41 -14.12
CA GLU A 362 -27.81 23.27 -13.56
C GLU A 362 -27.65 21.94 -12.79
N LEU A 363 -28.62 21.59 -11.93
CA LEU A 363 -28.62 20.31 -11.22
C LEU A 363 -28.66 19.11 -12.17
N MET A 364 -29.44 19.19 -13.26
CA MET A 364 -29.45 18.16 -14.30
C MET A 364 -28.07 18.04 -14.99
N MET A 365 -27.40 19.16 -15.26
CA MET A 365 -26.08 19.15 -15.88
C MET A 365 -25.01 18.58 -14.94
N LEU A 366 -25.09 18.86 -13.64
CA LEU A 366 -24.24 18.22 -12.62
C LEU A 366 -24.48 16.71 -12.59
N GLN A 367 -25.74 16.25 -12.59
CA GLN A 367 -26.05 14.82 -12.66
C GLN A 367 -25.47 14.16 -13.92
N ARG A 368 -25.67 14.77 -15.10
CA ARG A 368 -25.10 14.25 -16.37
C ARG A 368 -23.57 14.17 -16.35
N LYS A 369 -22.91 15.10 -15.66
CA LYS A 369 -21.45 15.14 -15.53
C LYS A 369 -20.91 14.07 -14.57
N TYR A 370 -21.49 13.94 -13.37
CA TYR A 370 -20.87 13.13 -12.30
C TYR A 370 -21.45 11.72 -12.18
N VAL A 371 -22.75 11.52 -12.40
CA VAL A 371 -23.40 10.22 -12.15
C VAL A 371 -22.76 9.07 -12.93
N PRO A 372 -22.47 9.20 -14.25
CA PRO A 372 -21.81 8.12 -15.00
C PRO A 372 -20.43 7.77 -14.44
N ALA A 373 -19.64 8.76 -14.04
CA ALA A 373 -18.30 8.54 -13.49
C ALA A 373 -18.34 7.89 -12.10
N ILE A 374 -19.31 8.28 -11.25
CA ILE A 374 -19.55 7.64 -9.95
C ILE A 374 -19.95 6.17 -10.15
N GLN A 375 -20.89 5.90 -11.06
CA GLN A 375 -21.35 4.53 -11.35
C GLN A 375 -20.23 3.65 -11.88
N GLU A 376 -19.40 4.17 -12.79
CA GLU A 376 -18.23 3.46 -13.31
C GLU A 376 -17.21 3.15 -12.20
N ALA A 377 -16.89 4.13 -11.34
CA ALA A 377 -15.98 3.91 -10.22
C ALA A 377 -16.55 2.87 -9.23
N MET A 378 -17.85 2.91 -8.93
CA MET A 378 -18.51 1.91 -8.08
C MET A 378 -18.49 0.52 -8.71
N ALA A 379 -18.75 0.41 -10.03
CA ALA A 379 -18.71 -0.88 -10.74
C ALA A 379 -17.30 -1.49 -10.71
N ARG A 380 -16.26 -0.68 -10.92
CA ARG A 380 -14.86 -1.13 -10.79
C ARG A 380 -14.52 -1.55 -9.37
N SER A 381 -14.96 -0.77 -8.37
CA SER A 381 -14.79 -1.10 -6.96
C SER A 381 -15.35 -2.49 -6.67
N GLU A 382 -16.59 -2.73 -7.06
CA GLU A 382 -17.28 -4.00 -6.82
C GLU A 382 -16.59 -5.17 -7.53
N TRP A 383 -16.27 -5.01 -8.81
CA TRP A 383 -15.58 -6.04 -9.58
C TRP A 383 -14.27 -6.48 -8.93
N HIS A 384 -13.46 -5.52 -8.49
CA HIS A 384 -12.17 -5.80 -7.85
C HIS A 384 -12.33 -6.47 -6.49
N ARG A 385 -13.33 -6.08 -5.69
CA ARG A 385 -13.60 -6.71 -4.39
C ARG A 385 -14.09 -8.15 -4.55
N LEU A 386 -15.01 -8.40 -5.47
CA LEU A 386 -15.47 -9.74 -5.82
C LEU A 386 -14.31 -10.61 -6.33
N LYS A 387 -13.41 -10.05 -7.16
CA LYS A 387 -12.23 -10.78 -7.63
C LYS A 387 -11.28 -11.16 -6.49
N ALA A 388 -11.07 -10.26 -5.51
CA ALA A 388 -10.26 -10.57 -4.33
C ALA A 388 -10.89 -11.69 -3.49
N GLU A 389 -12.20 -11.70 -3.33
CA GLU A 389 -12.94 -12.76 -2.63
C GLU A 389 -12.88 -14.09 -3.38
N GLU A 390 -13.03 -14.09 -4.70
CA GLU A 390 -12.88 -15.25 -5.58
C GLU A 390 -11.50 -15.88 -5.42
N LEU A 391 -10.45 -15.03 -5.43
CA LEU A 391 -9.06 -15.46 -5.22
C LEU A 391 -8.83 -16.02 -3.80
N GLY A 392 -9.56 -15.54 -2.81
CA GLY A 392 -9.48 -15.99 -1.42
C GLY A 392 -8.66 -15.08 -0.51
N ILE A 393 -8.84 -13.77 -0.65
CA ILE A 393 -8.22 -12.78 0.25
C ILE A 393 -8.52 -13.07 1.73
N VAL A 394 -7.53 -12.80 2.58
CA VAL A 394 -7.67 -12.81 4.04
C VAL A 394 -7.58 -11.37 4.54
N LEU A 395 -8.72 -10.80 4.93
CA LEU A 395 -8.84 -9.38 5.30
C LEU A 395 -8.38 -9.09 6.73
N LYS A 396 -8.59 -10.03 7.63
CA LYS A 396 -8.22 -9.90 9.04
C LYS A 396 -7.57 -11.20 9.49
N LEU A 397 -6.39 -11.09 10.08
CA LEU A 397 -5.73 -12.21 10.76
C LEU A 397 -6.49 -12.55 12.06
N PRO A 398 -6.53 -13.83 12.49
CA PRO A 398 -7.11 -14.21 13.77
C PRO A 398 -6.48 -13.45 14.94
N ASP A 399 -7.24 -13.11 15.97
CA ASP A 399 -6.68 -12.39 17.14
C ASP A 399 -5.56 -13.20 17.82
N GLU A 400 -5.63 -14.54 17.76
CA GLU A 400 -4.57 -15.45 18.20
C GLU A 400 -3.24 -15.26 17.48
N PHE A 401 -3.24 -14.83 16.21
CA PHE A 401 -2.02 -14.54 15.46
C PHE A 401 -1.19 -13.47 16.17
N TYR A 402 -1.83 -12.33 16.49
CA TYR A 402 -1.18 -11.20 17.15
C TYR A 402 -0.72 -11.56 18.57
N LEU A 403 -1.50 -12.37 19.29
CA LEU A 403 -1.13 -12.85 20.64
C LEU A 403 0.11 -13.75 20.61
N LYS A 404 0.22 -14.65 19.63
CA LYS A 404 1.41 -15.50 19.45
C LYS A 404 2.63 -14.65 19.11
N GLN A 405 2.49 -13.71 18.17
CA GLN A 405 3.57 -12.81 17.78
C GLN A 405 4.07 -11.97 18.97
N THR A 406 3.15 -11.44 19.79
CA THR A 406 3.50 -10.68 20.99
C THR A 406 4.29 -11.53 21.98
N ARG A 407 3.86 -12.78 22.24
CA ARG A 407 4.58 -13.70 23.13
C ARG A 407 5.99 -14.03 22.62
N SER A 408 6.15 -14.32 21.33
CA SER A 408 7.47 -14.56 20.74
C SER A 408 8.39 -13.35 20.86
N ILE A 409 7.84 -12.14 20.71
CA ILE A 409 8.58 -10.89 20.90
C ILE A 409 8.98 -10.70 22.37
N GLU A 410 8.10 -10.98 23.33
CA GLU A 410 8.39 -10.90 24.75
C GLU A 410 9.48 -11.91 25.16
N GLU A 411 9.42 -13.12 24.60
CA GLU A 411 10.45 -14.13 24.78
C GLU A 411 11.79 -13.65 24.22
N PHE A 412 11.82 -13.12 22.99
CA PHE A 412 13.02 -12.54 22.40
C PHE A 412 13.60 -11.40 23.26
N LYS A 413 12.75 -10.48 23.76
CA LYS A 413 13.18 -9.41 24.68
C LYS A 413 13.82 -9.97 25.95
N ARG A 414 13.36 -11.14 26.42
CA ARG A 414 13.84 -11.78 27.65
C ARG A 414 15.13 -12.56 27.46
N THR A 415 15.26 -13.28 26.35
CA THR A 415 16.36 -14.24 26.12
C THR A 415 17.46 -13.68 25.23
N GLY A 416 17.15 -12.69 24.38
CA GLY A 416 18.02 -12.28 23.29
C GLY A 416 18.11 -13.31 22.17
N GLU A 417 17.27 -14.35 22.21
CA GLU A 417 17.23 -15.45 21.26
C GLU A 417 15.85 -15.48 20.58
N TYR A 418 15.87 -15.64 19.26
CA TYR A 418 14.67 -15.75 18.42
C TYR A 418 14.05 -17.14 18.48
#